data_AF-A0A2M7WBI6-F1
#
_entry.id   AF-A0A2M7WBI6-F1
#
_cell.length_a   1.000
_cell.length_b   1.000
_cell.length_c   1.000
_cell.angle_alpha   90.00
_cell.angle_beta   90.00
_cell.angle_gamma   90.00
#
_symmetry.space_group_name_H-M   'P 1'
#
loop_
_entity.id
_entity.type
_entity.pdbx_description
1 polymer ?
#
loop_
_entity_poly.entity_id
_entity_poly.type
_entity_poly.pdbx_seq_one_letter_code
_entity_poly.pdbx_strand_id
1 'polypeptide(L)'
;MSQKPSTSGTTTCANDWHRAEIVCALRLRGWSLRRLSAEQGYKPGVLKGALDRPWPKGQQIIAEALGVDPASIWPSRYSTASGQSGLGVRLKTAIAQLGMTRIEFADRTAIPIRTLASYIAGRRKPGADALASIAAQGVNLNWLLTGAGPMWQDEGRK
;
A
#
# COMPACT_ATOMS: atom_id res chain seq x y z
N MET A 1 -2.16 13.92 -40.25
CA MET A 1 -2.85 13.98 -38.94
C MET A 1 -3.10 12.54 -38.49
N SER A 2 -2.19 11.99 -37.69
CA SER A 2 -2.19 10.58 -37.31
C SER A 2 -3.27 10.28 -36.28
N GLN A 3 -4.26 9.49 -36.68
CA GLN A 3 -5.24 8.92 -35.76
C GLN A 3 -4.51 7.98 -34.80
N LYS A 4 -4.52 8.33 -33.51
CA LYS A 4 -4.13 7.42 -32.43
C LYS A 4 -5.24 6.36 -32.33
N PRO A 5 -4.94 5.06 -32.42
CA PRO A 5 -5.97 4.06 -32.18
C PRO A 5 -6.41 4.15 -30.71
N SER A 6 -7.67 4.54 -30.52
CA SER A 6 -8.42 4.27 -29.31
C SER A 6 -8.78 2.79 -29.31
N THR A 7 -8.40 2.06 -28.26
CA THR A 7 -8.96 0.74 -27.95
C THR A 7 -9.35 0.68 -26.48
N SER A 8 -10.66 0.81 -26.29
CA SER A 8 -11.57 0.21 -25.31
C SER A 8 -11.13 0.03 -23.86
N GLY A 9 -11.89 0.67 -22.97
CA GLY A 9 -11.86 0.43 -21.54
C GLY A 9 -12.38 -0.94 -21.11
N THR A 10 -11.93 -1.36 -19.93
CA THR A 10 -12.71 -2.15 -18.99
C THR A 10 -12.32 -1.68 -17.59
N THR A 11 -13.20 -0.92 -16.96
CA THR A 11 -13.26 -0.78 -15.50
C THR A 11 -13.54 -2.18 -14.93
N THR A 12 -12.67 -2.71 -14.05
CA THR A 12 -13.01 -3.38 -12.77
C THR A 12 -11.79 -4.10 -12.17
N CYS A 13 -11.51 -3.74 -10.90
CA CYS A 13 -10.57 -4.31 -9.91
C CYS A 13 -9.07 -4.46 -10.25
N ALA A 14 -8.29 -3.41 -9.97
CA ALA A 14 -6.86 -3.38 -9.56
C ALA A 14 -6.02 -4.68 -9.71
N ASN A 15 -5.94 -5.23 -10.93
CA ASN A 15 -5.22 -6.47 -11.20
C ASN A 15 -3.89 -6.14 -11.88
N ASP A 16 -2.86 -6.92 -11.57
CA ASP A 16 -1.55 -6.75 -12.20
C ASP A 16 -1.65 -6.92 -13.73
N TRP A 17 -0.88 -6.14 -14.49
CA TRP A 17 -0.79 -6.26 -15.95
C TRP A 17 -0.44 -7.69 -16.35
N HIS A 18 -1.04 -8.18 -17.42
CA HIS A 18 -0.73 -9.52 -17.88
C HIS A 18 0.71 -9.58 -18.45
N ARG A 19 1.41 -10.71 -18.26
CA ARG A 19 2.78 -10.91 -18.75
C ARG A 19 2.95 -10.56 -20.24
N ALA A 20 1.93 -10.86 -21.04
CA ALA A 20 1.94 -10.60 -22.48
C ALA A 20 1.81 -9.11 -22.80
N GLU A 21 1.02 -8.37 -22.01
CA GLU A 21 0.86 -6.92 -22.15
C GLU A 21 2.17 -6.20 -21.83
N ILE A 22 2.86 -6.59 -20.75
CA ILE A 22 4.17 -6.04 -20.38
C ILE A 22 5.18 -6.31 -21.51
N VAL A 23 5.23 -7.54 -22.04
CA VAL A 23 6.13 -7.89 -23.15
C VAL A 23 5.78 -7.13 -24.43
N CYS A 24 4.48 -6.97 -24.73
CA CYS A 24 4.00 -6.20 -25.88
C CYS A 24 4.39 -4.72 -25.76
N ALA A 25 4.16 -4.12 -24.59
CA ALA A 25 4.52 -2.73 -24.31
C ALA A 25 6.03 -2.49 -24.41
N LEU A 26 6.85 -3.42 -23.93
CA LEU A 26 8.30 -3.37 -24.10
C LEU A 26 8.69 -3.43 -25.58
N ARG A 27 8.10 -4.36 -26.33
CA ARG A 27 8.36 -4.50 -27.77
C ARG A 27 7.95 -3.27 -28.56
N LEU A 28 6.82 -2.64 -28.21
CA LEU A 28 6.35 -1.41 -28.85
C LEU A 28 7.34 -0.26 -28.66
N ARG A 29 8.11 -0.28 -27.56
CA ARG A 29 9.20 0.67 -27.28
C ARG A 29 10.57 0.24 -27.80
N GLY A 30 10.66 -0.87 -28.55
CA GLY A 30 11.93 -1.40 -29.05
C GLY A 30 12.80 -2.08 -27.99
N TRP A 31 12.24 -2.36 -26.81
CA TRP A 31 12.88 -3.06 -25.72
C TRP A 31 12.55 -4.56 -25.74
N SER A 32 13.50 -5.35 -25.25
CA SER A 32 13.26 -6.76 -24.92
C SER A 32 13.81 -7.04 -23.53
N LEU A 33 13.21 -7.99 -22.79
CA LEU A 33 13.68 -8.39 -21.45
C LEU A 33 15.16 -8.79 -21.46
N ARG A 34 15.61 -9.42 -22.55
CA ARG A 34 17.01 -9.82 -22.73
C ARG A 34 17.93 -8.61 -22.91
N ARG A 35 17.51 -7.62 -23.69
CA ARG A 35 18.24 -6.36 -23.91
C ARG A 35 18.31 -5.52 -22.64
N LEU A 36 17.20 -5.35 -21.94
CA LEU A 36 17.14 -4.67 -20.64
C LEU A 36 18.05 -5.34 -19.61
N SER A 37 18.07 -6.67 -19.57
CA SER A 37 19.00 -7.40 -18.72
C SER A 37 20.46 -7.10 -19.05
N ALA A 38 20.82 -7.07 -20.33
CA ALA A 38 22.20 -6.81 -20.76
C ALA A 38 22.64 -5.36 -20.45
N GLU A 39 21.76 -4.39 -20.64
CA GLU A 39 22.04 -2.98 -20.34
C GLU A 39 22.26 -2.74 -18.84
N GLN A 40 21.52 -3.45 -18.00
CA GLN A 40 21.65 -3.41 -16.54
C GLN A 40 22.78 -4.32 -16.01
N GLY A 41 23.56 -4.96 -16.89
CA GLY A 41 24.66 -5.84 -16.50
C GLY A 41 24.24 -7.20 -15.91
N TYR A 42 22.98 -7.60 -16.06
CA TYR A 42 22.46 -8.89 -15.58
C TYR A 42 22.50 -9.97 -16.67
N LYS A 43 22.64 -11.24 -16.24
CA LYS A 43 22.57 -12.40 -17.15
C LYS A 43 21.25 -12.43 -17.94
N PRO A 44 21.28 -12.71 -19.25
CA PRO A 44 20.08 -12.73 -20.08
C PRO A 44 19.06 -13.74 -19.54
N GLY A 45 17.90 -13.24 -19.10
CA GLY A 45 16.82 -14.06 -18.53
C GLY A 45 16.53 -13.80 -17.06
N VAL A 46 17.41 -13.11 -16.33
CA VAL A 46 17.16 -12.73 -14.91
C VAL A 46 15.92 -11.85 -14.79
N LEU A 47 15.77 -10.88 -15.69
CA LEU A 47 14.61 -9.97 -15.72
C LEU A 47 13.27 -10.68 -15.97
N LYS A 48 13.28 -11.88 -16.57
CA LYS A 48 12.05 -12.66 -16.78
C LYS A 48 11.43 -13.04 -15.44
N GLY A 49 12.25 -13.35 -14.44
CA GLY A 49 11.78 -13.70 -13.10
C GLY A 49 11.05 -12.57 -12.37
N ALA A 50 11.23 -11.30 -12.79
CA ALA A 50 10.53 -10.15 -12.24
C ALA A 50 9.02 -10.16 -12.51
N LEU A 51 8.60 -10.86 -13.57
CA LEU A 51 7.20 -10.99 -13.96
C LEU A 51 6.47 -11.98 -13.03
N ASP A 52 7.14 -13.07 -12.67
CA ASP A 52 6.56 -14.16 -11.88
C ASP A 52 6.62 -13.86 -10.37
N ARG A 53 7.76 -13.37 -9.86
CA ARG A 53 8.02 -13.17 -8.42
C ARG A 53 8.19 -11.69 -8.08
N PRO A 54 7.80 -11.26 -6.86
CA PRO A 54 8.00 -9.87 -6.43
C PRO A 54 9.50 -9.57 -6.34
N TRP A 55 10.01 -8.82 -7.32
CA TRP A 55 11.40 -8.40 -7.37
C TRP A 55 11.46 -6.90 -7.62
N PRO A 56 11.56 -6.07 -6.55
CA PRO A 56 11.42 -4.62 -6.64
C PRO A 56 12.38 -3.97 -7.65
N LYS A 57 13.65 -4.38 -7.67
CA LYS A 57 14.64 -3.85 -8.62
C LYS A 57 14.30 -4.19 -10.07
N GLY A 58 13.91 -5.43 -10.35
CA GLY A 58 13.54 -5.86 -11.70
C GLY A 58 12.25 -5.18 -12.20
N GLN A 59 11.28 -5.00 -11.30
CA GLN A 59 10.04 -4.29 -11.59
C GLN A 59 10.29 -2.82 -11.89
N GLN A 60 11.18 -2.16 -11.14
CA GLN A 60 11.62 -0.79 -11.42
C GLN A 60 12.27 -0.66 -12.79
N ILE A 61 13.20 -1.55 -13.16
CA ILE A 61 13.86 -1.53 -14.48
C ILE A 61 12.83 -1.64 -15.62
N ILE A 62 11.86 -2.55 -15.47
CA ILE A 62 10.80 -2.72 -16.48
C ILE A 62 9.91 -1.48 -16.54
N ALA A 63 9.54 -0.93 -15.37
CA ALA A 63 8.70 0.26 -15.27
C ALA A 63 9.39 1.50 -15.86
N GLU A 64 10.70 1.65 -15.62
CA GLU A 64 11.54 2.70 -16.19
C GLU A 64 11.61 2.62 -17.71
N ALA A 65 11.82 1.42 -18.27
CA ALA A 65 11.77 1.20 -19.73
C ALA A 65 10.40 1.55 -20.33
N LEU A 66 9.33 1.29 -19.56
CA LEU A 66 7.96 1.64 -19.89
C LEU A 66 7.58 3.07 -19.47
N GLY A 67 8.47 3.84 -18.86
CA GLY A 67 8.21 5.22 -18.41
C GLY A 67 6.95 5.37 -17.56
N VAL A 68 6.58 4.32 -16.82
CA VAL A 68 5.44 4.30 -15.90
C VAL A 68 5.94 3.92 -14.51
N ASP A 69 5.11 4.14 -13.49
CA ASP A 69 5.43 3.70 -12.14
C ASP A 69 5.24 2.17 -12.01
N PRO A 70 6.12 1.43 -11.29
CA PRO A 70 5.94 0.00 -11.07
C PRO A 70 4.61 -0.36 -10.40
N ALA A 71 4.02 0.54 -9.60
CA ALA A 71 2.69 0.35 -9.03
C ALA A 71 1.56 0.44 -10.06
N SER A 72 1.81 1.05 -11.23
CA SER A 72 0.83 1.08 -12.33
C SER A 72 0.77 -0.26 -13.08
N ILE A 73 1.91 -0.96 -13.16
CA ILE A 73 2.01 -2.28 -13.81
C ILE A 73 1.57 -3.38 -12.84
N TRP A 74 2.02 -3.30 -11.59
CA TRP A 74 1.70 -4.27 -10.54
C TRP A 74 0.97 -3.62 -9.35
N PRO A 75 -0.26 -3.12 -9.55
CA PRO A 75 -1.05 -2.54 -8.47
C PRO A 75 -1.25 -3.53 -7.31
N SER A 76 -1.39 -4.84 -7.52
CA SER A 76 -1.53 -5.78 -6.40
C SER A 76 -0.26 -5.87 -5.54
N ARG A 77 0.91 -5.68 -6.14
CA ARG A 77 2.21 -5.76 -5.45
C ARG A 77 2.58 -4.48 -4.72
N TYR A 78 2.10 -3.33 -5.19
CA TYR A 78 2.38 -2.00 -4.64
C TYR A 78 1.16 -1.30 -4.01
N SER A 79 -0.03 -1.91 -4.09
CA SER A 79 -1.24 -1.49 -3.38
C SER A 79 -1.05 -1.79 -1.89
N THR A 80 -0.30 -0.91 -1.26
CA THR A 80 -0.32 -0.69 0.17
C THR A 80 -1.40 0.34 0.50
N ALA A 81 -2.50 0.38 -0.27
CA ALA A 81 -3.47 1.46 -0.20
C ALA A 81 -4.90 1.06 -0.65
N SER A 82 -5.47 0.03 -0.03
CA SER A 82 -6.94 -0.08 0.05
C SER A 82 -7.35 -0.97 1.22
N GLY A 83 -7.30 -0.42 2.44
CA GLY A 83 -8.00 -1.00 3.59
C GLY A 83 -7.38 -0.77 4.98
N GLN A 84 -6.07 -0.49 5.10
CA GLN A 84 -5.38 -0.49 6.40
C GLN A 84 -4.39 0.67 6.62
N SER A 85 -4.17 1.52 5.63
CA SER A 85 -3.20 2.63 5.69
C SER A 85 -3.74 3.88 6.40
N GLY A 86 -5.02 3.90 6.76
CA GLY A 86 -5.59 4.93 7.64
C GLY A 86 -5.34 4.64 9.11
N LEU A 87 -5.61 3.40 9.55
CA LEU A 87 -5.66 3.05 10.98
C LEU A 87 -4.33 3.32 11.69
N GLY A 88 -3.21 2.85 11.12
CA GLY A 88 -1.91 3.02 11.76
C GLY A 88 -1.44 4.47 11.83
N VAL A 89 -1.77 5.27 10.81
CA VAL A 89 -1.48 6.71 10.76
C VAL A 89 -2.36 7.45 11.75
N ARG A 90 -3.67 7.17 11.77
CA ARG A 90 -4.64 7.79 12.66
C ARG A 90 -4.39 7.44 14.13
N LEU A 91 -4.01 6.21 14.41
CA LEU A 91 -3.62 5.79 15.76
C LEU A 91 -2.38 6.54 16.24
N LYS A 92 -1.37 6.72 15.37
CA LYS A 92 -0.22 7.58 15.68
C LYS A 92 -0.64 9.02 15.94
N THR A 93 -1.52 9.58 15.10
CA THR A 93 -2.02 10.94 15.25
C THR A 93 -2.78 11.12 16.55
N ALA A 94 -3.66 10.18 16.92
CA ALA A 94 -4.40 10.22 18.18
C ALA A 94 -3.46 10.18 19.40
N ILE A 95 -2.45 9.29 19.40
CA ILE A 95 -1.45 9.21 20.47
C ILE A 95 -0.67 10.53 20.59
N ALA A 96 -0.26 11.11 19.46
CA ALA A 96 0.46 12.39 19.45
C ALA A 96 -0.38 13.55 20.00
N GLN A 97 -1.68 13.60 19.67
CA GLN A 97 -2.59 14.62 20.16
C GLN A 97 -2.93 14.48 21.65
N LEU A 98 -2.95 13.25 22.18
CA LEU A 98 -3.06 12.99 23.61
C LEU A 98 -1.80 13.45 24.39
N GLY A 99 -0.73 13.86 23.70
CA GLY A 99 0.55 14.22 24.31
C GLY A 99 1.27 13.05 24.97
N MET A 100 0.84 11.81 24.69
CA MET A 100 1.37 10.60 25.31
C MET A 100 2.37 9.91 24.39
N THR A 101 3.32 9.17 24.98
CA THR A 101 4.22 8.32 24.19
C THR A 101 3.52 6.99 23.86
N ARG A 102 3.97 6.31 22.81
CA ARG A 102 3.43 4.99 22.42
C ARG A 102 3.54 3.94 23.54
N ILE A 103 4.53 4.09 24.43
CA ILE A 103 4.72 3.22 25.60
C ILE A 103 3.65 3.50 26.64
N GLU A 104 3.41 4.78 26.94
CA GLU A 104 2.38 5.21 27.89
C GLU A 104 0.98 4.81 27.43
N PHE A 105 0.72 4.94 26.13
CA PHE A 105 -0.55 4.51 25.55
C PHE A 105 -0.74 3.00 25.62
N ALA A 106 0.31 2.21 25.40
CA ALA A 106 0.28 0.75 25.54
C ALA A 106 -0.02 0.33 26.99
N ASP A 107 0.61 1.00 27.95
CA ASP A 107 0.39 0.78 29.38
C ASP A 107 -1.05 1.08 29.79
N ARG A 108 -1.57 2.26 29.43
CA ARG A 108 -2.95 2.68 29.72
C ARG A 108 -4.03 1.82 29.07
N THR A 109 -3.76 1.29 27.87
CA THR A 109 -4.76 0.50 27.13
C THR A 109 -4.68 -1.00 27.42
N ALA A 110 -3.73 -1.43 28.26
CA ALA A 110 -3.38 -2.84 28.48
C ALA A 110 -3.04 -3.59 27.17
N ILE A 111 -2.67 -2.88 26.12
CA ILE A 111 -2.27 -3.45 24.83
C ILE A 111 -0.74 -3.52 24.80
N PRO A 112 -0.12 -4.70 24.66
CA PRO A 112 1.32 -4.81 24.59
C PRO A 112 1.91 -3.93 23.49
N ILE A 113 3.03 -3.24 23.77
CA ILE A 113 3.69 -2.31 22.84
C ILE A 113 3.98 -2.91 21.46
N ARG A 114 4.30 -4.22 21.40
CA ARG A 114 4.54 -4.95 20.13
C ARG A 114 3.26 -5.17 19.33
N THR A 115 2.14 -5.37 20.02
CA THR A 115 0.81 -5.45 19.42
C THR A 115 0.40 -4.10 18.86
N LEU A 116 0.62 -3.03 19.63
CA LEU A 116 0.39 -1.65 19.19
C LEU A 116 1.25 -1.27 17.97
N ALA A 117 2.54 -1.66 17.95
CA ALA A 117 3.41 -1.46 16.80
C ALA A 117 2.95 -2.24 15.56
N SER A 118 2.39 -3.45 15.73
CA SER A 118 1.82 -4.23 14.63
C SER A 118 0.56 -3.58 14.04
N TYR A 119 -0.27 -2.93 14.87
CA TYR A 119 -1.42 -2.15 14.42
C TYR A 119 -0.99 -0.91 13.64
N ILE A 120 0.01 -0.19 14.15
CA ILE A 120 0.60 0.97 13.49
C ILE A 120 1.20 0.60 12.13
N ALA A 121 1.86 -0.56 12.04
CA ALA A 121 2.43 -1.07 10.80
C ALA A 121 1.40 -1.68 9.84
N GLY A 122 0.11 -1.70 10.21
CA GLY A 122 -0.97 -2.29 9.40
C GLY A 122 -0.87 -3.80 9.24
N ARG A 123 0.01 -4.47 10.00
CA ARG A 123 0.25 -5.93 9.91
C ARG A 123 -0.87 -6.74 10.58
N ARG A 124 -1.64 -6.11 11.49
CA ARG A 124 -2.74 -6.73 12.23
C ARG A 124 -3.93 -5.78 12.35
N LYS A 125 -5.14 -6.35 12.33
CA LYS A 125 -6.37 -5.65 12.67
C LYS A 125 -6.52 -5.64 14.20
N PRO A 126 -6.90 -4.50 14.83
CA PRO A 126 -7.22 -4.48 16.25
C PRO A 126 -8.39 -5.41 16.57
N GLY A 127 -8.27 -6.18 17.65
CA GLY A 127 -9.38 -6.96 18.18
C GLY A 127 -10.43 -6.07 18.86
N ALA A 128 -11.59 -6.64 19.19
CA ALA A 128 -12.67 -5.92 19.86
C ALA A 128 -12.21 -5.28 21.18
N ASP A 129 -11.43 -6.02 21.99
CA ASP A 129 -10.87 -5.51 23.25
C ASP A 129 -9.92 -4.33 23.05
N ALA A 130 -9.06 -4.40 22.03
CA ALA A 130 -8.14 -3.32 21.70
C ALA A 130 -8.90 -2.07 21.23
N LEU A 131 -9.96 -2.24 20.42
CA LEU A 131 -10.82 -1.12 20.01
C LEU A 131 -11.56 -0.52 21.20
N ALA A 132 -12.07 -1.34 22.12
CA ALA A 132 -12.73 -0.87 23.33
C ALA A 132 -11.79 -0.04 24.22
N SER A 133 -10.56 -0.52 24.45
CA SER A 133 -9.55 0.23 25.20
C SER A 133 -9.16 1.55 24.54
N ILE A 134 -9.13 1.60 23.20
CA ILE A 134 -8.84 2.83 22.44
C ILE A 134 -10.02 3.81 22.51
N ALA A 135 -11.26 3.32 22.38
CA ALA A 135 -12.46 4.13 22.53
C ALA A 135 -12.58 4.73 23.95
N ALA A 136 -12.13 3.99 24.97
CA ALA A 136 -12.09 4.49 26.35
C ALA A 136 -11.15 5.71 26.54
N GLN A 137 -10.22 5.96 25.61
CA GLN A 137 -9.40 7.18 25.60
C GLN A 137 -10.09 8.38 24.91
N GLY A 138 -11.37 8.25 24.52
CA GLY A 138 -12.14 9.27 23.82
C GLY A 138 -11.89 9.32 22.30
N VAL A 139 -11.16 8.35 21.75
CA VAL A 139 -10.88 8.26 20.31
C VAL A 139 -12.10 7.70 19.58
N ASN A 140 -12.56 8.40 18.55
CA ASN A 140 -13.67 7.95 17.74
C ASN A 140 -13.30 6.73 16.89
N LEU A 141 -13.99 5.60 17.11
CA LEU A 141 -13.75 4.36 16.37
C LEU A 141 -14.07 4.47 14.87
N ASN A 142 -15.12 5.23 14.52
CA ASN A 142 -15.46 5.47 13.12
C ASN A 142 -14.31 6.22 12.44
N TRP A 143 -13.82 7.30 13.04
CA TRP A 143 -12.67 8.02 12.51
C TRP A 143 -11.41 7.13 12.45
N LEU A 144 -11.14 6.35 13.50
CA LEU A 144 -9.96 5.47 13.53
C LEU A 144 -9.98 4.42 12.40
N LEU A 145 -11.12 3.76 12.19
CA LEU A 145 -11.26 2.67 11.23
C LEU A 145 -11.48 3.19 9.80
N THR A 146 -12.39 4.14 9.61
CA THR A 146 -12.84 4.60 8.29
C THR A 146 -12.20 5.92 7.89
N GLY A 147 -11.96 6.81 8.86
CA GLY A 147 -11.46 8.18 8.63
C GLY A 147 -12.55 9.17 8.33
N ALA A 148 -13.79 8.73 8.41
CA ALA A 148 -14.95 9.61 8.34
C ALA A 148 -15.27 10.12 9.75
N GLY A 149 -15.65 11.39 9.83
CA GLY A 149 -16.10 12.04 11.07
C GLY A 149 -14.98 12.66 11.93
N PRO A 150 -15.33 13.17 13.12
CA PRO A 150 -14.38 13.80 14.02
C PRO A 150 -13.45 12.77 14.70
N MET A 151 -12.20 13.15 14.94
CA MET A 151 -11.17 12.32 15.59
C MET A 151 -11.55 11.94 17.02
N TRP A 152 -12.17 12.87 17.73
CA TRP A 152 -12.64 12.70 19.10
C TRP A 152 -14.12 12.36 19.07
N GLN A 153 -14.53 11.40 19.90
CA GLN A 153 -15.94 11.23 20.20
C GLN A 153 -16.35 12.40 21.12
N ASP A 154 -16.71 13.53 20.52
CA ASP A 154 -17.51 14.52 21.23
C ASP A 154 -18.95 14.03 21.20
N GLU A 155 -19.34 13.28 22.23
CA GLU A 155 -20.73 13.18 22.62
C GLU A 155 -20.82 13.30 24.14
N GLY A 156 -21.20 14.51 24.55
CA GLY A 156 -21.96 14.84 25.75
C GLY A 156 -22.03 13.78 26.85
N ARG A 157 -21.20 13.98 27.88
CA ARG A 157 -21.65 13.67 29.23
C ARG A 157 -22.66 14.75 29.63
N LYS A 158 -23.95 14.45 29.44
CA LYS A 158 -24.96 14.77 30.44
C LYS A 158 -24.63 14.05 31.75
#